data_AF-A0A959NXI6-F1
#
_entry.id   AF-A0A959NXI6-F1
#
_cell.length_a   1.000
_cell.length_b   1.000
_cell.length_c   1.000
_cell.angle_alpha   90.00
_cell.angle_beta   90.00
_cell.angle_gamma   90.00
#
_symmetry.space_group_name_H-M   'P 1'
#
loop_
_entity.id
_entity.type
_entity.pdbx_description
1 polymer ?
#
loop_
_entity_poly.entity_id
_entity_poly.type
_entity_poly.pdbx_seq_one_letter_code
_entity_poly.pdbx_strand_id
1 'polypeptide(L)'
;FGMGRDEWWYDWDRGTLPFRLNNEKHPHSHYYPLDVTQENFDLSVLPQQVKKLIEDEGEHFTTSHIACMQGFDCSSPDPQESLLAEESNKVAKELGHELFLDSLENFMNEMRKELKDPEVLSGESRNPGAVGKWVHLMGDVISSRTKIKRRNAQCEVALQRYAEPFSAIGWLSGGEYMKSALDMSWKYLLKNHPHDNICGAGIDQMEKDMMYRFDQSEILSEGILRRGLSAIVKQINNSDMEITEAVITVFNPSPFIRSEIITLSIDLPDKSNYEGFSIRDFEGNAIPFVETSRESYGTLVRNLQDISLQLRSQRVQISAEFKDIPGMGYKSFHVKKEKTNINQVAVLTETTNINPILENNFLLVKINKNGSINIFDKENNHEYLNQNYYEENGESGNPWIHE
;
A
#
# COMPACT_ATOMS: atom_id res chain seq x y z
N PHE A 1 -28.72 10.52 -27.98
CA PHE A 1 -28.57 9.72 -29.22
C PHE A 1 -29.60 8.61 -29.39
N GLY A 2 -30.31 8.15 -28.35
CA GLY A 2 -31.42 7.18 -28.53
C GLY A 2 -31.00 5.79 -29.02
N MET A 3 -29.72 5.44 -28.89
CA MET A 3 -29.13 4.19 -29.37
C MET A 3 -29.06 3.16 -28.26
N GLY A 4 -29.34 1.91 -28.59
CA GLY A 4 -29.11 0.78 -27.70
C GLY A 4 -27.62 0.55 -27.46
N ARG A 5 -27.28 -0.11 -26.35
CA ARG A 5 -25.89 -0.37 -25.93
C ARG A 5 -25.05 -1.10 -27.00
N ASP A 6 -25.65 -2.01 -27.76
CA ASP A 6 -24.96 -2.77 -28.82
C ASP A 6 -24.73 -1.94 -30.10
N GLU A 7 -25.33 -0.76 -30.17
CA GLU A 7 -25.25 0.17 -31.31
C GLU A 7 -24.28 1.32 -31.03
N TRP A 8 -23.57 1.34 -29.89
CA TRP A 8 -22.62 2.38 -29.49
C TRP A 8 -21.30 2.35 -30.27
N TRP A 9 -21.41 2.43 -31.59
CA TRP A 9 -20.31 2.56 -32.53
C TRP A 9 -20.26 3.99 -33.06
N TYR A 10 -19.05 4.54 -33.14
CA TYR A 10 -18.84 5.84 -33.77
C TYR A 10 -18.53 5.64 -35.26
N ASP A 11 -19.48 6.03 -36.11
CA ASP A 11 -19.31 6.06 -37.56
C ASP A 11 -18.97 7.48 -38.04
N TRP A 12 -18.13 7.57 -39.06
CA TRP A 12 -17.61 8.84 -39.58
C TRP A 12 -18.66 9.73 -40.25
N ASP A 13 -19.80 9.17 -40.62
CA ASP A 13 -20.91 9.86 -41.27
C ASP A 13 -21.86 10.57 -40.28
N ARG A 14 -21.55 10.53 -38.99
CA ARG A 14 -22.32 11.24 -37.93
C ARG A 14 -22.35 12.76 -38.04
N GLY A 15 -21.53 13.36 -38.91
CA GLY A 15 -21.62 14.78 -39.22
C GLY A 15 -20.98 15.72 -38.19
N THR A 16 -20.14 15.19 -37.30
CA THR A 16 -19.29 15.97 -36.39
C THR A 16 -17.88 16.16 -36.97
N LEU A 17 -17.08 16.99 -36.31
CA LEU A 17 -15.67 17.28 -36.59
C LEU A 17 -14.77 16.52 -35.60
N PRO A 18 -14.50 15.21 -35.82
CA PRO A 18 -13.60 14.44 -34.97
C PRO A 18 -12.17 14.92 -35.12
N PHE A 19 -11.53 15.24 -34.01
CA PHE A 19 -10.15 15.69 -33.94
C PHE A 19 -9.31 14.74 -33.09
N ARG A 20 -8.11 14.39 -33.58
CA ARG A 20 -7.09 13.73 -32.77
C ARG A 20 -5.72 14.28 -33.10
N LEU A 21 -4.81 14.20 -32.14
CA LEU A 21 -3.39 14.33 -32.43
C LEU A 21 -2.93 13.05 -33.16
N ASN A 22 -2.24 13.21 -34.28
CA ASN A 22 -1.74 12.09 -35.07
C ASN A 22 -0.28 12.32 -35.45
N ASN A 23 0.61 11.65 -34.74
CA ASN A 23 2.03 11.52 -35.06
C ASN A 23 2.58 10.24 -34.43
N GLU A 24 3.86 9.94 -34.64
CA GLU A 24 4.51 8.72 -34.12
C GLU A 24 4.44 8.57 -32.59
N LYS A 25 4.25 9.67 -31.84
CA LYS A 25 4.09 9.66 -30.37
C LYS A 25 2.64 9.48 -29.91
N HIS A 26 1.68 9.62 -30.83
CA HIS A 26 0.25 9.63 -30.55
C HIS A 26 -0.56 8.60 -31.37
N PRO A 27 -0.05 7.38 -31.67
CA PRO A 27 -0.73 6.45 -32.57
C PRO A 27 -2.07 5.94 -32.03
N HIS A 28 -2.27 5.97 -30.71
CA HIS A 28 -3.47 5.50 -30.00
C HIS A 28 -4.28 6.63 -29.36
N SER A 29 -4.10 7.89 -29.80
CA SER A 29 -4.86 9.00 -29.22
C SER A 29 -6.35 8.90 -29.56
N HIS A 30 -7.18 9.22 -28.57
CA HIS A 30 -8.63 9.29 -28.73
C HIS A 30 -9.02 10.41 -29.71
N TYR A 31 -10.15 10.21 -30.39
CA TYR A 31 -10.82 11.27 -31.14
C TYR A 31 -11.72 12.08 -30.19
N TYR A 32 -11.73 13.39 -30.39
CA TYR A 32 -12.57 14.34 -29.69
C TYR A 32 -13.42 15.11 -30.72
N PRO A 33 -14.74 15.01 -30.70
CA PRO A 33 -15.60 15.82 -31.56
C PRO A 33 -15.53 17.29 -31.11
N LEU A 34 -15.24 18.22 -32.04
CA LEU A 34 -15.00 19.63 -31.72
C LEU A 34 -16.24 20.54 -31.84
N ASP A 35 -17.23 20.12 -32.60
CA ASP A 35 -18.43 20.88 -32.98
C ASP A 35 -19.71 20.29 -32.40
N VAL A 36 -19.61 19.65 -31.23
CA VAL A 36 -20.74 19.07 -30.49
C VAL A 36 -21.81 20.10 -30.09
N THR A 37 -21.52 21.39 -30.18
CA THR A 37 -22.47 22.47 -29.84
C THR A 37 -23.60 22.65 -30.88
N GLN A 38 -23.46 22.07 -32.08
CA GLN A 38 -24.53 22.09 -33.10
C GLN A 38 -25.44 20.85 -33.04
N GLU A 39 -25.10 19.85 -32.22
CA GLU A 39 -26.00 18.75 -31.90
C GLU A 39 -27.07 19.25 -30.92
N ASN A 40 -28.10 19.92 -31.43
CA ASN A 40 -29.30 20.14 -30.64
C ASN A 40 -29.88 18.77 -30.27
N PHE A 41 -30.25 18.58 -29.00
CA PHE A 41 -30.98 17.39 -28.60
C PHE A 41 -32.23 17.24 -29.48
N ASP A 42 -32.42 16.07 -30.07
CA ASP A 42 -33.66 15.74 -30.74
C ASP A 42 -34.76 15.61 -29.68
N LEU A 43 -35.44 16.72 -29.41
CA LEU A 43 -36.51 16.76 -28.41
C LEU A 43 -37.70 15.87 -28.82
N SER A 44 -37.81 15.49 -30.10
CA SER A 44 -38.91 14.64 -30.58
C SER A 44 -38.85 13.22 -30.01
N VAL A 45 -37.66 12.74 -29.60
CA VAL A 45 -37.52 11.43 -28.96
C VAL A 45 -37.80 11.44 -27.47
N LEU A 46 -37.86 12.61 -26.82
CA LEU A 46 -38.03 12.72 -25.36
C LEU A 46 -39.26 11.99 -24.83
N PRO A 47 -40.47 12.10 -25.43
CA PRO A 47 -41.64 11.37 -24.95
C PRO A 47 -41.41 9.86 -24.81
N GLN A 48 -40.74 9.26 -25.80
CA GLN A 48 -40.44 7.84 -25.78
C GLN A 48 -39.30 7.51 -24.81
N GLN A 49 -38.23 8.32 -24.78
CA GLN A 49 -37.05 8.04 -23.96
C GLN A 49 -37.29 8.27 -22.46
N VAL A 50 -38.03 9.31 -22.07
CA VAL A 50 -38.40 9.56 -20.67
C VAL A 50 -39.31 8.45 -20.15
N LYS A 51 -40.30 8.04 -20.95
CA LYS A 51 -41.15 6.89 -20.60
C LYS A 51 -40.33 5.63 -20.37
N LYS A 52 -39.43 5.31 -21.30
CA LYS A 52 -38.53 4.16 -21.18
C LYS A 52 -37.63 4.24 -19.95
N LEU A 53 -37.05 5.42 -19.66
CA LEU A 53 -36.20 5.64 -18.48
C LEU A 53 -36.95 5.35 -17.18
N ILE A 54 -38.18 5.86 -17.05
CA ILE A 54 -39.04 5.63 -15.88
C ILE A 54 -39.40 4.15 -15.74
N GLU A 55 -39.78 3.50 -16.86
CA GLU A 55 -40.14 2.08 -16.87
C GLU A 55 -38.96 1.21 -16.46
N ASP A 56 -37.80 1.37 -17.10
CA ASP A 56 -36.61 0.54 -16.85
C ASP A 56 -36.03 0.77 -15.44
N GLU A 57 -35.77 2.02 -15.06
CA GLU A 57 -35.15 2.31 -13.76
C GLU A 57 -36.14 2.02 -12.62
N GLY A 58 -37.44 2.24 -12.83
CA GLY A 58 -38.48 1.97 -11.85
C GLY A 58 -38.55 0.52 -11.38
N GLU A 59 -38.08 -0.44 -12.18
CA GLU A 59 -37.99 -1.86 -11.78
C GLU A 59 -36.95 -2.11 -10.67
N HIS A 60 -36.01 -1.18 -10.46
CA HIS A 60 -34.89 -1.33 -9.54
C HIS A 60 -35.08 -0.63 -8.18
N PHE A 61 -36.13 0.17 -8.02
CA PHE A 61 -36.38 0.93 -6.78
C PHE A 61 -37.64 0.45 -6.06
N THR A 62 -37.56 0.39 -4.73
CA THR A 62 -38.68 0.00 -3.84
C THR A 62 -39.45 1.20 -3.28
N THR A 63 -39.07 2.41 -3.67
CA THR A 63 -39.67 3.69 -3.23
C THR A 63 -40.16 4.49 -4.43
N SER A 64 -40.93 5.57 -4.21
CA SER A 64 -41.39 6.47 -5.27
C SER A 64 -40.27 7.31 -5.89
N HIS A 65 -39.09 7.32 -5.28
CA HIS A 65 -37.90 8.02 -5.76
C HIS A 65 -37.03 7.11 -6.64
N ILE A 66 -36.79 7.53 -7.88
CA ILE A 66 -35.94 6.85 -8.86
C ILE A 66 -34.67 7.71 -9.06
N ALA A 67 -33.49 7.09 -8.94
CA ALA A 67 -32.23 7.79 -9.22
C ALA A 67 -31.76 7.52 -10.65
N CYS A 68 -31.63 8.59 -11.44
CA CYS A 68 -31.06 8.53 -12.78
C CYS A 68 -29.68 9.21 -12.78
N MET A 69 -28.62 8.42 -12.94
CA MET A 69 -27.25 8.93 -12.88
C MET A 69 -26.83 9.51 -14.24
N GLN A 70 -26.89 10.83 -14.38
CA GLN A 70 -26.44 11.51 -15.59
C GLN A 70 -24.92 11.72 -15.57
N GLY A 71 -24.21 10.93 -16.36
CA GLY A 71 -22.76 10.99 -16.51
C GLY A 71 -22.15 9.62 -16.82
N PHE A 72 -20.90 9.65 -17.29
CA PHE A 72 -20.09 8.46 -17.54
C PHE A 72 -18.62 8.72 -17.23
N ASP A 73 -17.79 7.68 -17.28
CA ASP A 73 -16.34 7.79 -17.04
C ASP A 73 -15.71 8.87 -17.93
N CYS A 74 -14.95 9.78 -17.31
CA CYS A 74 -14.27 10.90 -17.97
C CYS A 74 -15.18 11.88 -18.75
N SER A 75 -16.49 11.92 -18.47
CA SER A 75 -17.41 12.88 -19.09
C SER A 75 -17.38 14.26 -18.41
N SER A 76 -17.73 15.29 -19.18
CA SER A 76 -18.07 16.62 -18.66
C SER A 76 -19.59 16.83 -18.64
N PRO A 77 -20.12 17.69 -17.75
CA PRO A 77 -21.52 18.10 -17.83
C PRO A 77 -21.86 18.68 -19.21
N ASP A 78 -23.04 18.37 -19.73
CA ASP A 78 -23.51 18.91 -21.01
C ASP A 78 -23.99 20.36 -20.80
N PRO A 79 -23.57 21.34 -21.63
CA PRO A 79 -24.03 22.72 -21.50
C PRO A 79 -25.56 22.90 -21.60
N GLN A 80 -26.26 21.96 -22.23
CA GLN A 80 -27.71 21.95 -22.41
C GLN A 80 -28.43 21.02 -21.40
N GLU A 81 -27.72 20.47 -20.42
CA GLU A 81 -28.27 19.53 -19.44
C GLU A 81 -29.48 20.10 -18.68
N SER A 82 -29.44 21.37 -18.28
CA SER A 82 -30.58 22.01 -17.60
C SER A 82 -31.81 22.13 -18.50
N LEU A 83 -31.62 22.49 -19.77
CA LEU A 83 -32.71 22.55 -20.74
C LEU A 83 -33.29 21.16 -20.97
N LEU A 84 -32.44 20.14 -21.11
CA LEU A 84 -32.86 18.76 -21.29
C LEU A 84 -33.69 18.27 -20.09
N ALA A 85 -33.27 18.59 -18.87
CA ALA A 85 -34.01 18.26 -17.66
C ALA A 85 -35.36 18.98 -17.59
N GLU A 86 -35.42 20.26 -17.95
CA GLU A 86 -36.67 21.03 -17.99
C GLU A 86 -37.67 20.47 -19.01
N GLU A 87 -37.24 20.18 -20.24
CA GLU A 87 -38.10 19.58 -21.27
C GLU A 87 -38.53 18.15 -20.89
N SER A 88 -37.61 17.36 -20.33
CA SER A 88 -37.93 16.01 -19.85
C SER A 88 -38.93 16.03 -18.70
N ASN A 89 -38.88 17.02 -17.80
CA ASN A 89 -39.82 17.16 -16.70
C ASN A 89 -41.24 17.48 -17.18
N LYS A 90 -41.41 18.19 -18.30
CA LYS A 90 -42.75 18.41 -18.90
C LYS A 90 -43.39 17.08 -19.30
N VAL A 91 -42.62 16.23 -19.98
CA VAL A 91 -43.04 14.88 -20.38
C VAL A 91 -43.29 14.00 -19.14
N ALA A 92 -42.39 14.02 -18.16
CA ALA A 92 -42.54 13.24 -16.93
C ALA A 92 -43.84 13.59 -16.19
N LYS A 93 -44.22 14.87 -16.13
CA LYS A 93 -45.48 15.32 -15.51
C LYS A 93 -46.72 14.78 -16.22
N GLU A 94 -46.70 14.68 -17.55
CA GLU A 94 -47.79 14.04 -18.31
C GLU A 94 -47.91 12.54 -17.98
N LEU A 95 -46.81 11.90 -17.59
CA LEU A 95 -46.76 10.51 -17.14
C LEU A 95 -47.00 10.35 -15.63
N GLY A 96 -47.25 11.44 -14.89
CA GLY A 96 -47.51 11.41 -13.44
C GLY A 96 -46.27 11.40 -12.56
N HIS A 97 -45.11 11.79 -13.09
CA HIS A 97 -43.83 11.88 -12.38
C HIS A 97 -43.32 13.32 -12.34
N GLU A 98 -42.40 13.61 -11.41
CA GLU A 98 -41.65 14.86 -11.37
C GLU A 98 -40.15 14.57 -11.45
N LEU A 99 -39.46 15.26 -12.36
CA LEU A 99 -38.01 15.13 -12.57
C LEU A 99 -37.29 16.34 -11.96
N PHE A 100 -36.20 16.06 -11.24
CA PHE A 100 -35.37 17.05 -10.57
C PHE A 100 -33.90 16.85 -10.94
N LEU A 101 -33.18 17.96 -11.16
CA LEU A 101 -31.72 17.96 -11.05
C LEU A 101 -31.38 18.11 -9.58
N ASP A 102 -30.82 17.06 -8.98
CA ASP A 102 -30.61 17.01 -7.54
C ASP A 102 -29.29 16.30 -7.17
N SER A 103 -28.97 16.31 -5.88
CA SER A 103 -27.83 15.64 -5.29
C SER A 103 -28.19 14.24 -4.80
N LEU A 104 -27.20 13.36 -4.78
CA LEU A 104 -27.32 12.04 -4.15
C LEU A 104 -27.69 12.15 -2.66
N GLU A 105 -27.26 13.21 -1.97
CA GLU A 105 -27.61 13.46 -0.56
C GLU A 105 -29.12 13.65 -0.37
N ASN A 106 -29.74 14.53 -1.17
CA ASN A 106 -31.18 14.77 -1.10
C ASN A 106 -31.98 13.53 -1.51
N PHE A 107 -31.58 12.85 -2.58
CA PHE A 107 -32.20 11.58 -2.99
C PHE A 107 -32.20 10.56 -1.83
N MET A 108 -31.05 10.36 -1.19
CA MET A 108 -30.92 9.41 -0.06
C MET A 108 -31.76 9.83 1.15
N ASN A 109 -31.94 11.15 1.39
CA ASN A 109 -32.76 11.67 2.48
C ASN A 109 -34.26 11.47 2.24
N GLU A 110 -34.74 11.67 1.01
CA GLU A 110 -36.15 11.46 0.67
C GLU A 110 -36.50 9.97 0.59
N MET A 111 -35.69 9.16 -0.10
CA MET A 111 -35.85 7.70 -0.18
C MET A 111 -35.96 7.05 1.22
N ARG A 112 -35.15 7.52 2.19
CA ARG A 112 -35.15 7.00 3.57
C ARG A 112 -36.50 7.20 4.27
N LYS A 113 -37.32 8.19 3.91
CA LYS A 113 -38.63 8.44 4.52
C LYS A 113 -39.67 7.40 4.12
N GLU A 114 -39.50 6.79 2.94
CA GLU A 114 -40.44 5.80 2.38
C GLU A 114 -40.00 4.36 2.60
N LEU A 115 -38.70 4.13 2.76
CA LEU A 115 -38.12 2.80 2.91
C LEU A 115 -38.69 2.04 4.12
N LYS A 116 -39.23 0.84 3.87
CA LYS A 116 -39.75 -0.08 4.89
C LYS A 116 -39.13 -1.45 4.70
N ASP A 117 -38.65 -2.04 5.79
CA ASP A 117 -38.13 -3.42 5.85
C ASP A 117 -37.23 -3.81 4.66
N PRO A 118 -36.13 -3.07 4.40
CA PRO A 118 -35.27 -3.35 3.26
C PRO A 118 -34.63 -4.73 3.36
N GLU A 119 -34.36 -5.36 2.22
CA GLU A 119 -33.51 -6.54 2.17
C GLU A 119 -32.12 -6.19 2.73
N VAL A 120 -31.67 -6.96 3.72
CA VAL A 120 -30.37 -6.76 4.36
C VAL A 120 -29.38 -7.76 3.80
N LEU A 121 -28.45 -7.26 2.99
CA LEU A 121 -27.30 -8.03 2.53
C LEU A 121 -26.19 -7.98 3.60
N SER A 122 -25.59 -9.12 3.93
CA SER A 122 -24.54 -9.23 4.96
C SER A 122 -23.26 -9.86 4.40
N GLY A 123 -22.10 -9.37 4.85
CA GLY A 123 -20.78 -9.88 4.46
C GLY A 123 -20.13 -9.08 3.33
N GLU A 124 -19.14 -9.67 2.66
CA GLU A 124 -18.44 -9.03 1.55
C GLU A 124 -19.28 -9.10 0.26
N SER A 125 -19.41 -7.97 -0.45
CA SER A 125 -20.11 -7.90 -1.74
C SER A 125 -19.21 -8.35 -2.89
N ARG A 126 -18.88 -9.65 -2.96
CA ARG A 126 -18.04 -10.26 -4.03
C ARG A 126 -18.83 -11.07 -5.05
N ASN A 127 -20.15 -10.98 -5.04
CA ASN A 127 -20.99 -11.60 -6.06
C ASN A 127 -21.35 -10.54 -7.11
N PRO A 128 -20.80 -10.60 -8.34
CA PRO A 128 -21.13 -9.65 -9.40
C PRO A 128 -22.56 -9.84 -9.96
N GLY A 129 -23.35 -10.81 -9.44
CA GLY A 129 -24.69 -11.10 -9.92
C GLY A 129 -24.65 -11.88 -11.24
N ALA A 130 -25.46 -11.46 -12.22
CA ALA A 130 -25.46 -12.05 -13.55
C ALA A 130 -24.16 -11.70 -14.30
N VAL A 131 -23.22 -12.65 -14.31
CA VAL A 131 -22.00 -12.55 -15.10
C VAL A 131 -22.33 -12.67 -16.60
N GLY A 132 -21.88 -11.70 -17.38
CA GLY A 132 -22.09 -11.63 -18.82
C GLY A 132 -20.87 -11.00 -19.50
N LYS A 133 -21.02 -10.51 -20.73
CA LYS A 133 -19.91 -9.89 -21.48
C LYS A 133 -19.22 -8.73 -20.76
N TRP A 134 -19.93 -8.04 -19.85
CA TRP A 134 -19.50 -6.77 -19.25
C TRP A 134 -19.52 -6.73 -17.71
N VAL A 135 -20.07 -7.77 -17.06
CA VAL A 135 -20.19 -7.84 -15.60
C VAL A 135 -19.24 -8.94 -15.12
N HIS A 136 -18.17 -8.54 -14.45
CA HIS A 136 -17.12 -9.43 -13.96
C HIS A 136 -16.67 -8.98 -12.58
N LEU A 137 -16.23 -9.93 -11.74
CA LEU A 137 -15.69 -9.60 -10.41
C LEU A 137 -14.34 -8.87 -10.51
N MET A 138 -13.61 -9.06 -11.62
CA MET A 138 -12.26 -8.53 -11.84
C MET A 138 -11.28 -8.90 -10.71
N GLY A 139 -11.38 -10.12 -10.18
CA GLY A 139 -10.55 -10.59 -9.08
C GLY A 139 -9.06 -10.72 -9.43
N ASP A 140 -8.75 -10.93 -10.70
CA ASP A 140 -7.39 -11.20 -11.18
C ASP A 140 -6.48 -9.98 -11.11
N VAL A 141 -7.04 -8.78 -10.92
CA VAL A 141 -6.27 -7.53 -10.69
C VAL A 141 -5.29 -7.63 -9.52
N ILE A 142 -5.49 -8.57 -8.60
CA ILE A 142 -4.60 -8.81 -7.46
C ILE A 142 -3.20 -9.25 -7.91
N SER A 143 -3.08 -9.96 -9.03
CA SER A 143 -1.83 -10.46 -9.60
C SER A 143 -1.25 -9.52 -10.67
N SER A 144 -2.04 -8.59 -11.19
CA SER A 144 -1.58 -7.57 -12.13
C SER A 144 -0.56 -6.62 -11.49
N ARG A 145 0.59 -6.45 -12.15
CA ARG A 145 1.71 -5.58 -11.72
C ARG A 145 2.00 -5.71 -10.22
N THR A 146 2.27 -6.92 -9.72
CA THR A 146 2.46 -7.23 -8.28
C THR A 146 3.45 -6.31 -7.55
N LYS A 147 4.42 -5.72 -8.26
CA LYS A 147 5.31 -4.68 -7.74
C LYS A 147 4.54 -3.51 -7.09
N ILE A 148 3.41 -3.08 -7.66
CA ILE A 148 2.54 -2.03 -7.11
C ILE A 148 2.03 -2.46 -5.72
N LYS A 149 1.50 -3.68 -5.59
CA LYS A 149 0.97 -4.19 -4.33
C LYS A 149 2.06 -4.32 -3.26
N ARG A 150 3.25 -4.78 -3.66
CA ARG A 150 4.43 -4.86 -2.78
C ARG A 150 4.85 -3.48 -2.27
N ARG A 151 4.97 -2.49 -3.15
CA ARG A 151 5.32 -1.11 -2.77
C ARG A 151 4.24 -0.47 -1.90
N ASN A 152 2.95 -0.75 -2.18
CA ASN A 152 1.85 -0.29 -1.34
C ASN A 152 1.97 -0.82 0.09
N ALA A 153 2.12 -2.14 0.25
CA ALA A 153 2.25 -2.77 1.56
C ALA A 153 3.49 -2.22 2.33
N GLN A 154 4.61 -2.01 1.64
CA GLN A 154 5.80 -1.40 2.23
C GLN A 154 5.53 0.02 2.75
N CYS A 155 4.86 0.86 1.96
CA CYS A 155 4.52 2.23 2.37
C CYS A 155 3.48 2.27 3.49
N GLU A 156 2.48 1.39 3.46
CA GLU A 156 1.50 1.25 4.54
C GLU A 156 2.18 0.85 5.85
N VAL A 157 3.08 -0.13 5.82
CA VAL A 157 3.86 -0.51 7.00
C VAL A 157 4.74 0.65 7.47
N ALA A 158 5.49 1.29 6.57
CA ALA A 158 6.37 2.41 6.92
C ALA A 158 5.60 3.55 7.57
N LEU A 159 4.41 3.89 7.08
CA LEU A 159 3.60 4.98 7.59
C LEU A 159 2.83 4.59 8.87
N GLN A 160 2.02 3.53 8.80
CA GLN A 160 1.06 3.16 9.84
C GLN A 160 1.70 2.40 11.01
N ARG A 161 2.75 1.61 10.75
CA ARG A 161 3.38 0.75 11.77
C ARG A 161 4.66 1.35 12.33
N TYR A 162 5.33 2.24 11.60
CA TYR A 162 6.56 2.87 12.06
C TYR A 162 6.42 4.38 12.29
N ALA A 163 6.19 5.16 11.24
CA ALA A 163 6.23 6.62 11.32
C ALA A 163 5.19 7.20 12.29
N GLU A 164 3.92 6.82 12.17
CA GLU A 164 2.85 7.35 13.02
C GLU A 164 3.02 6.98 14.50
N PRO A 165 3.16 5.68 14.88
CA PRO A 165 3.26 5.31 16.29
C PRO A 165 4.47 5.96 16.96
N PHE A 166 5.65 5.93 16.33
CA PHE A 166 6.84 6.51 16.93
C PHE A 166 6.89 8.04 16.85
N SER A 167 6.17 8.68 15.93
CA SER A 167 5.97 10.14 16.00
C SER A 167 5.09 10.52 17.18
N ALA A 168 4.05 9.74 17.50
CA ALA A 168 3.19 9.98 18.65
C ALA A 168 3.93 9.72 19.97
N ILE A 169 4.63 8.59 20.10
CA ILE A 169 5.43 8.26 21.29
C ILE A 169 6.56 9.28 21.46
N GLY A 170 7.27 9.64 20.38
CA GLY A 170 8.32 10.65 20.41
C GLY A 170 7.81 12.03 20.85
N TRP A 171 6.59 12.41 20.46
CA TRP A 171 5.94 13.63 20.93
C TRP A 171 5.64 13.59 22.43
N LEU A 172 5.13 12.47 22.95
CA LEU A 172 4.92 12.29 24.40
C LEU A 172 6.23 12.36 25.20
N SER A 173 7.36 11.97 24.59
CA SER A 173 8.71 12.11 25.17
C SER A 173 9.33 13.51 25.03
N GLY A 174 8.54 14.52 24.64
CA GLY A 174 8.98 15.91 24.51
C GLY A 174 9.50 16.30 23.12
N GLY A 175 9.34 15.43 22.11
CA GLY A 175 9.58 15.74 20.70
C GLY A 175 8.46 16.55 20.06
N GLU A 176 8.57 16.78 18.76
CA GLU A 176 7.52 17.43 17.95
C GLU A 176 6.71 16.36 17.17
N TYR A 177 5.39 16.51 17.15
CA TYR A 177 4.52 15.69 16.31
C TYR A 177 4.49 16.23 14.87
N MET A 178 5.02 15.45 13.92
CA MET A 178 5.29 15.88 12.54
C MET A 178 4.03 15.87 11.64
N LYS A 179 2.93 16.49 12.09
CA LYS A 179 1.61 16.42 11.42
C LYS A 179 1.66 16.71 9.92
N SER A 180 2.27 17.82 9.52
CA SER A 180 2.30 18.22 8.10
C SER A 180 3.03 17.21 7.21
N ALA A 181 4.09 16.57 7.74
CA ALA A 181 4.83 15.54 7.01
C ALA A 181 4.05 14.22 6.94
N LEU A 182 3.35 13.85 8.02
CA LEU A 182 2.43 12.70 8.04
C LEU A 182 1.28 12.88 7.04
N ASP A 183 0.61 14.03 7.07
CA ASP A 183 -0.48 14.36 6.12
C ASP A 183 0.03 14.31 4.67
N MET A 184 1.26 14.76 4.41
CA MET A 184 1.88 14.69 3.09
C MET A 184 2.19 13.25 2.67
N SER A 185 2.73 12.43 3.56
CA SER A 185 2.99 11.00 3.29
C SER A 185 1.69 10.26 2.95
N TRP A 186 0.62 10.47 3.73
CA TRP A 186 -0.71 9.92 3.44
C TRP A 186 -1.23 10.38 2.09
N LYS A 187 -1.11 11.67 1.75
CA LYS A 187 -1.53 12.18 0.44
C LYS A 187 -0.79 11.49 -0.71
N TYR A 188 0.51 11.22 -0.57
CA TYR A 188 1.26 10.48 -1.58
C TYR A 188 0.78 9.03 -1.71
N LEU A 189 0.58 8.34 -0.58
CA LEU A 189 0.09 6.97 -0.55
C LEU A 189 -1.33 6.85 -1.14
N LEU A 190 -2.28 7.65 -0.65
CA LEU A 190 -3.69 7.62 -1.08
C LEU A 190 -3.87 8.01 -2.54
N LYS A 191 -2.98 8.85 -3.10
CA LYS A 191 -2.97 9.16 -4.54
C LYS A 191 -2.69 7.92 -5.41
N ASN A 192 -2.12 6.85 -4.86
CA ASN A 192 -1.94 5.56 -5.53
C ASN A 192 -3.13 4.60 -5.35
N HIS A 193 -4.12 4.93 -4.51
CA HIS A 193 -5.26 4.07 -4.18
C HIS A 193 -6.51 4.17 -5.08
N PRO A 194 -6.64 5.07 -6.07
CA PRO A 194 -7.70 4.91 -7.08
C PRO A 194 -7.66 3.50 -7.69
N HIS A 195 -8.82 2.94 -7.99
CA HIS A 195 -8.94 1.52 -8.32
C HIS A 195 -8.08 1.14 -9.54
N ASP A 196 -8.13 1.89 -10.64
CA ASP A 196 -7.29 1.63 -11.83
C ASP A 196 -5.79 1.66 -11.54
N ASN A 197 -5.38 2.51 -10.60
CA ASN A 197 -3.99 2.62 -10.15
C ASN A 197 -3.59 1.38 -9.36
N ILE A 198 -4.22 1.13 -8.21
CA ILE A 198 -3.80 0.05 -7.30
C ILE A 198 -4.04 -1.33 -7.90
N CYS A 199 -5.08 -1.50 -8.71
CA CYS A 199 -5.35 -2.71 -9.50
C CYS A 199 -4.27 -2.96 -10.56
N GLY A 200 -3.49 -1.94 -10.95
CA GLY A 200 -2.44 -2.08 -11.95
C GLY A 200 -2.98 -2.14 -13.38
N ALA A 201 -4.20 -1.65 -13.59
CA ALA A 201 -4.90 -1.71 -14.86
C ALA A 201 -4.71 -0.48 -15.76
N GLY A 202 -3.97 0.51 -15.28
CA GLY A 202 -3.59 1.68 -16.06
C GLY A 202 -2.46 1.45 -17.06
N ILE A 203 -2.16 2.50 -17.83
CA ILE A 203 -1.02 2.57 -18.74
C ILE A 203 0.31 2.61 -17.97
N ASP A 204 1.42 2.28 -18.64
CA ASP A 204 2.75 2.22 -18.01
C ASP A 204 3.20 3.54 -17.36
N GLN A 205 2.77 4.68 -17.90
CA GLN A 205 3.09 5.98 -17.29
C GLN A 205 2.47 6.11 -15.90
N MET A 206 1.26 5.59 -15.68
CA MET A 206 0.62 5.60 -14.37
C MET A 206 1.43 4.78 -13.36
N GLU A 207 1.96 3.61 -13.75
CA GLU A 207 2.84 2.83 -12.86
C GLU A 207 4.10 3.63 -12.48
N LYS A 208 4.75 4.29 -13.44
CA LYS A 208 5.95 5.12 -13.17
C LYS A 208 5.65 6.22 -12.15
N ASP A 209 4.53 6.93 -12.32
CA ASP A 209 4.12 7.98 -11.40
C ASP A 209 3.75 7.42 -10.02
N MET A 210 3.18 6.20 -9.97
CA MET A 210 2.91 5.51 -8.71
C MET A 210 4.19 5.15 -7.97
N MET A 211 5.21 4.62 -8.66
CA MET A 211 6.50 4.29 -8.03
C MET A 211 7.13 5.53 -7.39
N TYR A 212 7.13 6.67 -8.10
CA TYR A 212 7.60 7.94 -7.53
C TYR A 212 6.82 8.34 -6.27
N ARG A 213 5.48 8.24 -6.30
CA ARG A 213 4.64 8.57 -5.14
C ARG A 213 4.89 7.63 -3.95
N PHE A 214 5.12 6.34 -4.19
CA PHE A 214 5.54 5.40 -3.14
C PHE A 214 6.88 5.81 -2.54
N ASP A 215 7.88 6.16 -3.35
CA ASP A 215 9.18 6.61 -2.86
C ASP A 215 9.05 7.88 -1.99
N GLN A 216 8.19 8.83 -2.38
CA GLN A 216 7.94 10.02 -1.56
C GLN A 216 7.29 9.68 -0.22
N SER A 217 6.31 8.77 -0.20
CA SER A 217 5.66 8.32 1.03
C SER A 217 6.65 7.61 1.96
N GLU A 218 7.49 6.72 1.42
CA GLU A 218 8.50 5.98 2.17
C GLU A 218 9.56 6.92 2.78
N ILE A 219 10.15 7.82 1.98
CA ILE A 219 11.16 8.80 2.43
C ILE A 219 10.62 9.69 3.56
N LEU A 220 9.39 10.18 3.44
CA LEU A 220 8.77 10.98 4.49
C LEU A 220 8.57 10.15 5.77
N SER A 221 8.06 8.92 5.62
CA SER A 221 7.81 8.01 6.73
C SER A 221 9.11 7.67 7.48
N GLU A 222 10.20 7.36 6.77
CA GLU A 222 11.52 7.13 7.37
C GLU A 222 12.04 8.36 8.14
N GLY A 223 11.89 9.55 7.55
CA GLY A 223 12.31 10.80 8.17
C GLY A 223 11.54 11.10 9.47
N ILE A 224 10.23 10.82 9.47
CA ILE A 224 9.34 10.98 10.62
C ILE A 224 9.70 9.96 11.70
N LEU A 225 9.82 8.68 11.34
CA LEU A 225 10.26 7.60 12.23
C LEU A 225 11.57 7.97 12.93
N ARG A 226 12.59 8.36 12.15
CA ARG A 226 13.91 8.75 12.70
C ARG A 226 13.77 9.85 13.75
N ARG A 227 12.95 10.87 13.50
CA ARG A 227 12.74 11.99 14.45
C ARG A 227 12.01 11.54 15.70
N GLY A 228 10.98 10.70 15.56
CA GLY A 228 10.25 10.09 16.67
C GLY A 228 11.15 9.25 17.57
N LEU A 229 11.91 8.32 16.98
CA LEU A 229 12.91 7.52 17.71
C LEU A 229 13.97 8.39 18.37
N SER A 230 14.47 9.42 17.68
CA SER A 230 15.46 10.35 18.23
C SER A 230 14.95 11.10 19.46
N ALA A 231 13.67 11.48 19.48
CA ALA A 231 13.06 12.14 20.64
C ALA A 231 13.01 11.22 21.86
N ILE A 232 12.76 9.91 21.64
CA ILE A 232 12.78 8.89 22.69
C ILE A 232 14.22 8.67 23.19
N VAL A 233 15.17 8.41 22.28
CA VAL A 233 16.57 8.11 22.64
C VAL A 233 17.21 9.24 23.45
N LYS A 234 16.87 10.51 23.16
CA LYS A 234 17.36 11.67 23.92
C LYS A 234 16.98 11.65 25.41
N GLN A 235 15.90 10.96 25.77
CA GLN A 235 15.43 10.85 27.16
C GLN A 235 16.00 9.63 27.89
N ILE A 236 16.72 8.74 27.18
CA ILE A 236 17.32 7.54 27.79
C ILE A 236 18.56 7.96 28.56
N ASN A 237 18.59 7.66 29.87
CA ASN A 237 19.76 7.88 30.69
C ASN A 237 20.82 6.81 30.40
N ASN A 238 21.96 7.23 29.85
CA ASN A 238 23.15 6.39 29.63
C ASN A 238 24.37 6.94 30.40
N SER A 239 24.16 7.58 31.56
CA SER A 239 25.23 8.18 32.36
C SER A 239 26.22 7.18 32.95
N ASP A 240 25.85 5.90 32.97
CA ASP A 240 26.65 4.75 33.40
C ASP A 240 27.59 4.21 32.30
N MET A 241 27.56 4.84 31.12
CA MET A 241 28.38 4.47 29.97
C MET A 241 29.60 5.39 29.82
N GLU A 242 30.73 4.81 29.40
CA GLU A 242 31.90 5.58 29.02
C GLU A 242 31.65 6.32 27.71
N ILE A 243 32.19 7.54 27.56
CA ILE A 243 31.97 8.39 26.38
C ILE A 243 32.45 7.75 25.06
N THR A 244 33.36 6.78 25.15
CA THR A 244 33.91 6.04 24.01
C THR A 244 33.14 4.77 23.65
N GLU A 245 32.13 4.41 24.45
CA GLU A 245 31.29 3.23 24.26
C GLU A 245 30.00 3.55 23.51
N ALA A 246 29.36 2.53 22.93
CA ALA A 246 28.14 2.70 22.15
C ALA A 246 26.94 2.04 22.83
N VAL A 247 25.74 2.54 22.52
CA VAL A 247 24.47 1.98 22.98
C VAL A 247 23.62 1.62 21.78
N ILE A 248 23.12 0.38 21.76
CA ILE A 248 22.14 -0.11 20.79
C ILE A 248 20.78 -0.01 21.46
N THR A 249 19.86 0.77 20.91
CA THR A 249 18.46 0.78 21.38
C THR A 249 17.59 0.08 20.36
N VAL A 250 16.98 -1.03 20.78
CA VAL A 250 16.11 -1.86 19.94
C VAL A 250 14.66 -1.52 20.24
N PHE A 251 13.96 -1.03 19.22
CA PHE A 251 12.54 -0.67 19.29
C PHE A 251 11.69 -1.79 18.71
N ASN A 252 10.55 -2.07 19.34
CA ASN A 252 9.57 -3.04 18.85
C ASN A 252 8.31 -2.29 18.35
N PRO A 253 8.06 -2.28 17.03
CA PRO A 253 6.90 -1.63 16.43
C PRO A 253 5.59 -2.43 16.59
N SER A 254 5.64 -3.66 17.09
CA SER A 254 4.46 -4.51 17.28
C SER A 254 3.79 -4.22 18.63
N PRO A 255 2.47 -4.42 18.78
CA PRO A 255 1.76 -4.20 20.05
C PRO A 255 1.98 -5.31 21.09
N PHE A 256 2.81 -6.31 20.80
CA PHE A 256 3.10 -7.46 21.66
C PHE A 256 4.60 -7.60 21.87
N ILE A 257 4.99 -8.27 22.96
CA ILE A 257 6.40 -8.56 23.27
C ILE A 257 7.01 -9.42 22.17
N ARG A 258 8.25 -9.10 21.77
CA ARG A 258 8.95 -9.80 20.68
C ARG A 258 10.39 -10.11 21.05
N SER A 259 10.83 -11.31 20.71
CA SER A 259 12.23 -11.75 20.73
C SER A 259 12.64 -12.08 19.31
N GLU A 260 13.77 -11.56 18.83
CA GLU A 260 14.18 -11.77 17.45
C GLU A 260 15.70 -11.66 17.27
N ILE A 261 16.24 -12.44 16.33
CA ILE A 261 17.60 -12.28 15.85
C ILE A 261 17.62 -11.12 14.86
N ILE A 262 18.31 -10.04 15.21
CA ILE A 262 18.44 -8.86 14.36
C ILE A 262 19.88 -8.79 13.84
N THR A 263 20.01 -8.62 12.53
CA THR A 263 21.29 -8.29 11.89
C THR A 263 21.44 -6.78 11.82
N LEU A 264 22.51 -6.23 12.39
CA LEU A 264 22.78 -4.79 12.41
C LEU A 264 24.27 -4.49 12.26
N SER A 265 24.58 -3.24 11.90
CA SER A 265 25.95 -2.74 11.82
C SER A 265 26.26 -1.83 13.00
N ILE A 266 27.38 -2.10 13.67
CA ILE A 266 27.92 -1.25 14.74
C ILE A 266 29.18 -0.58 14.22
N ASP A 267 29.27 0.74 14.39
CA ASP A 267 30.49 1.49 14.12
C ASP A 267 31.35 1.51 15.39
N LEU A 268 32.58 0.99 15.31
CA LEU A 268 33.59 1.06 16.37
C LEU A 268 34.61 2.16 16.00
N PRO A 269 34.49 3.39 16.57
CA PRO A 269 35.33 4.52 16.17
C PRO A 269 36.82 4.27 16.40
N ASP A 270 37.66 4.70 15.45
CA ASP A 270 39.11 4.48 15.51
C ASP A 270 39.75 5.05 16.79
N LYS A 271 39.20 6.16 17.30
CA LYS A 271 39.69 6.84 18.53
C LYS A 271 39.14 6.24 19.84
N SER A 272 38.22 5.29 19.77
CA SER A 272 37.66 4.63 20.96
C SER A 272 38.50 3.43 21.45
N ASN A 273 39.52 3.01 20.69
CA ASN A 273 40.46 1.92 21.04
C ASN A 273 39.78 0.59 21.41
N TYR A 274 38.88 0.09 20.56
CA TYR A 274 38.29 -1.24 20.71
C TYR A 274 39.32 -2.33 20.33
N GLU A 275 39.72 -3.16 21.30
CA GLU A 275 40.51 -4.40 21.06
C GLU A 275 39.58 -5.61 20.89
N GLY A 276 38.52 -5.66 21.70
CA GLY A 276 37.35 -6.50 21.54
C GLY A 276 36.12 -5.81 22.12
N PHE A 277 34.95 -6.43 22.00
CA PHE A 277 33.72 -5.90 22.56
C PHE A 277 32.77 -6.98 23.07
N SER A 278 31.82 -6.55 23.90
CA SER A 278 30.67 -7.34 24.32
C SER A 278 29.39 -6.54 24.09
N ILE A 279 28.28 -7.23 23.86
CA ILE A 279 26.95 -6.62 23.83
C ILE A 279 26.27 -7.05 25.12
N ARG A 280 25.88 -6.09 25.96
CA ARG A 280 25.32 -6.37 27.28
C ARG A 280 23.90 -5.86 27.39
N ASP A 281 23.03 -6.63 28.04
CA ASP A 281 21.71 -6.15 28.45
C ASP A 281 21.80 -5.16 29.63
N PHE A 282 20.65 -4.67 30.08
CA PHE A 282 20.57 -3.72 31.19
C PHE A 282 20.98 -4.31 32.55
N GLU A 283 21.00 -5.64 32.67
CA GLU A 283 21.50 -6.34 33.87
C GLU A 283 23.03 -6.54 33.82
N GLY A 284 23.67 -6.17 32.71
CA GLY A 284 25.10 -6.30 32.48
C GLY A 284 25.52 -7.67 31.93
N ASN A 285 24.57 -8.55 31.59
CA ASN A 285 24.87 -9.86 31.05
C ASN A 285 25.26 -9.73 29.57
N ALA A 286 26.37 -10.36 29.18
CA ALA A 286 26.78 -10.39 27.78
C ALA A 286 25.87 -11.34 26.98
N ILE A 287 25.27 -10.86 25.88
CA ILE A 287 24.46 -11.68 24.99
C ILE A 287 25.31 -12.29 23.87
N PRO A 288 24.97 -13.50 23.39
CA PRO A 288 25.65 -14.11 22.25
C PRO A 288 25.44 -13.30 20.96
N PHE A 289 26.50 -13.20 20.15
CA PHE A 289 26.41 -12.60 18.82
C PHE A 289 27.31 -13.32 17.83
N VAL A 290 26.97 -13.22 16.55
CA VAL A 290 27.78 -13.70 15.43
C VAL A 290 28.27 -12.48 14.65
N GLU A 291 29.58 -12.36 14.46
CA GLU A 291 30.17 -11.36 13.55
C GLU A 291 30.20 -11.94 12.13
N THR A 292 29.53 -11.28 11.19
CA THR A 292 29.42 -11.74 9.79
C THR A 292 30.38 -11.00 8.86
N SER A 293 30.71 -9.75 9.18
CA SER A 293 31.66 -8.96 8.40
C SER A 293 32.29 -7.84 9.22
N ARG A 294 33.47 -7.41 8.80
CA ARG A 294 34.20 -6.28 9.37
C ARG A 294 34.93 -5.54 8.26
N GLU A 295 34.76 -4.22 8.21
CA GLU A 295 35.41 -3.37 7.23
C GLU A 295 35.74 -1.99 7.79
N SER A 296 36.77 -1.35 7.22
CA SER A 296 37.01 0.08 7.45
C SER A 296 35.92 0.91 6.78
N TYR A 297 35.26 1.78 7.54
CA TYR A 297 34.13 2.56 7.04
C TYR A 297 34.19 4.02 7.49
N GLY A 298 33.63 4.91 6.66
CA GLY A 298 33.52 6.34 6.93
C GLY A 298 32.06 6.80 6.93
N THR A 299 31.48 6.99 8.11
CA THR A 299 30.08 7.43 8.27
C THR A 299 29.98 8.96 8.30
N LEU A 300 29.06 9.53 7.51
CA LEU A 300 28.77 10.96 7.55
C LEU A 300 27.94 11.32 8.79
N VAL A 301 28.51 12.14 9.68
CA VAL A 301 27.82 12.72 10.84
C VAL A 301 27.30 14.09 10.45
N ARG A 302 25.98 14.21 10.30
CA ARG A 302 25.33 15.47 9.93
C ARG A 302 24.92 16.24 11.16
N ASN A 303 25.44 17.46 11.29
CA ASN A 303 24.89 18.48 12.16
C ASN A 303 23.98 19.38 11.31
N LEU A 304 22.73 19.63 11.73
CA LEU A 304 21.83 20.51 10.97
C LEU A 304 22.16 21.99 11.17
N GLN A 305 22.99 22.32 12.16
CA GLN A 305 23.43 23.67 12.51
C GLN A 305 24.90 23.95 12.16
N ASP A 306 25.65 22.97 11.66
CA ASP A 306 27.09 23.10 11.39
C ASP A 306 27.54 22.18 10.23
N ILE A 307 28.84 22.21 9.89
CA ILE A 307 29.44 21.35 8.88
C ILE A 307 29.26 19.87 9.22
N SER A 308 29.07 19.06 8.18
CA SER A 308 29.05 17.60 8.34
C SER A 308 30.47 17.07 8.51
N LEU A 309 30.65 16.14 9.44
CA LEU A 309 31.93 15.49 9.73
C LEU A 309 31.92 14.04 9.27
N GLN A 310 33.09 13.43 9.11
CA GLN A 310 33.22 11.99 8.86
C GLN A 310 33.71 11.28 10.12
N LEU A 311 32.92 10.33 10.61
CA LEU A 311 33.35 9.36 11.61
C LEU A 311 34.10 8.23 10.92
N ARG A 312 35.37 8.05 11.25
CA ARG A 312 36.16 6.89 10.82
C ARG A 312 36.08 5.80 11.86
N SER A 313 35.76 4.59 11.42
CA SER A 313 35.49 3.44 12.29
C SER A 313 35.80 2.12 11.59
N GLN A 314 35.92 1.06 12.38
CA GLN A 314 35.67 -0.30 11.92
C GLN A 314 34.18 -0.56 12.04
N ARG A 315 33.49 -0.75 10.90
CA ARG A 315 32.09 -1.18 10.90
C ARG A 315 32.06 -2.70 10.99
N VAL A 316 31.32 -3.20 11.97
CA VAL A 316 31.13 -4.63 12.20
C VAL A 316 29.66 -4.96 12.00
N GLN A 317 29.36 -5.90 11.11
CA GLN A 317 28.02 -6.46 10.99
C GLN A 317 27.89 -7.65 11.92
N ILE A 318 26.84 -7.64 12.73
CA ILE A 318 26.55 -8.69 13.69
C ILE A 318 25.13 -9.20 13.54
N SER A 319 24.89 -10.43 13.99
CA SER A 319 23.56 -10.96 14.28
C SER A 319 23.49 -11.36 15.75
N ALA A 320 22.52 -10.84 16.47
CA ALA A 320 22.30 -11.14 17.90
C ALA A 320 20.81 -11.28 18.20
N GLU A 321 20.47 -12.14 19.16
CA GLU A 321 19.09 -12.31 19.63
C GLU A 321 18.75 -11.26 20.70
N PHE A 322 17.77 -10.41 20.41
CA PHE A 322 17.29 -9.39 21.33
C PHE A 322 15.97 -9.87 21.95
N LYS A 323 16.00 -10.20 23.24
CA LYS A 323 14.90 -10.87 23.93
C LYS A 323 13.94 -9.91 24.63
N ASP A 324 12.66 -10.28 24.54
CA ASP A 324 11.53 -9.74 25.30
C ASP A 324 11.42 -8.22 25.16
N ILE A 325 11.57 -7.70 23.95
CA ILE A 325 11.42 -6.27 23.67
C ILE A 325 9.94 -5.90 23.85
N PRO A 326 9.58 -4.97 24.76
CA PRO A 326 8.19 -4.63 25.04
C PRO A 326 7.47 -4.13 23.79
N GLY A 327 6.18 -4.49 23.64
CA GLY A 327 5.37 -3.99 22.51
C GLY A 327 5.26 -2.47 22.50
N MET A 328 5.41 -1.85 21.33
CA MET A 328 5.49 -0.39 21.14
C MET A 328 6.54 0.29 22.06
N GLY A 329 7.56 -0.46 22.48
CA GLY A 329 8.57 -0.04 23.43
C GLY A 329 9.97 -0.31 22.93
N TYR A 330 10.94 -0.29 23.86
CA TYR A 330 12.34 -0.53 23.54
C TYR A 330 13.09 -1.19 24.70
N LYS A 331 14.28 -1.74 24.39
CA LYS A 331 15.35 -2.01 25.35
C LYS A 331 16.67 -1.46 24.81
N SER A 332 17.55 -1.06 25.72
CA SER A 332 18.91 -0.61 25.40
C SER A 332 19.92 -1.67 25.79
N PHE A 333 20.95 -1.80 24.97
CA PHE A 333 22.05 -2.75 25.09
C PHE A 333 23.37 -2.01 24.95
N HIS A 334 24.32 -2.30 25.83
CA HIS A 334 25.61 -1.61 25.90
C HIS A 334 26.66 -2.36 25.11
N VAL A 335 27.33 -1.67 24.19
CA VAL A 335 28.52 -2.16 23.51
C VAL A 335 29.73 -1.76 24.35
N LYS A 336 30.17 -2.68 25.21
CA LYS A 336 31.29 -2.46 26.15
C LYS A 336 32.62 -2.78 25.48
N LYS A 337 33.65 -1.99 25.80
CA LYS A 337 35.02 -2.28 25.40
C LYS A 337 35.57 -3.44 26.22
N GLU A 338 36.20 -4.38 25.54
CA GLU A 338 36.81 -5.56 26.14
C GLU A 338 38.22 -5.76 25.56
N LYS A 339 39.04 -6.60 26.19
CA LYS A 339 40.35 -7.00 25.61
C LYS A 339 40.20 -8.00 24.45
N THR A 340 39.13 -8.78 24.49
CA THR A 340 38.75 -9.78 23.49
C THR A 340 37.23 -9.81 23.39
N ASN A 341 36.67 -10.26 22.28
CA ASN A 341 35.23 -10.40 22.16
C ASN A 341 34.68 -11.39 23.20
N ILE A 342 33.58 -11.03 23.87
CA ILE A 342 32.90 -11.88 24.86
C ILE A 342 31.60 -12.39 24.26
N ASN A 343 31.32 -13.69 24.41
CA ASN A 343 30.14 -14.36 23.85
C ASN A 343 29.99 -14.25 22.32
N GLN A 344 31.09 -14.02 21.61
CA GLN A 344 31.12 -14.19 20.17
C GLN A 344 31.00 -15.68 19.83
N VAL A 345 30.00 -16.01 19.02
CA VAL A 345 29.78 -17.36 18.50
C VAL A 345 30.49 -17.49 17.16
N ALA A 346 31.25 -18.56 16.98
CA ALA A 346 31.91 -18.85 15.72
C ALA A 346 30.87 -19.21 14.65
N VAL A 347 31.05 -18.69 13.44
CA VAL A 347 30.30 -19.17 12.27
C VAL A 347 30.82 -20.56 11.92
N LEU A 348 30.05 -21.60 12.24
CA LEU A 348 30.34 -22.96 11.82
C LEU A 348 29.90 -23.13 10.36
N THR A 349 30.84 -23.02 9.43
CA THR A 349 30.63 -23.43 8.03
C THR A 349 31.14 -24.86 7.86
N GLU A 350 30.38 -25.86 8.32
CA GLU A 350 30.65 -27.24 7.92
C GLU A 350 30.30 -27.40 6.44
N THR A 351 31.34 -27.37 5.59
CA THR A 351 31.23 -27.48 4.12
C THR A 351 31.14 -28.93 3.64
N THR A 352 31.22 -29.91 4.54
CA THR A 352 31.25 -31.34 4.23
C THR A 352 30.19 -32.08 5.06
N ASN A 353 29.26 -32.78 4.40
CA ASN A 353 28.06 -33.45 4.95
C ASN A 353 26.87 -32.55 5.33
N ILE A 354 26.47 -31.65 4.42
CA ILE A 354 25.20 -30.92 4.55
C ILE A 354 24.04 -31.89 4.26
N ASN A 355 23.47 -32.50 5.30
CA ASN A 355 22.06 -32.86 5.23
C ASN A 355 21.31 -31.53 5.17
N PRO A 356 20.53 -31.25 4.10
CA PRO A 356 19.90 -29.95 3.92
C PRO A 356 18.62 -29.89 4.76
N ILE A 357 18.83 -29.95 6.08
CA ILE A 357 17.82 -29.96 7.12
C ILE A 357 18.01 -28.69 7.94
N LEU A 358 16.91 -27.96 8.12
CA LEU A 358 16.82 -26.87 9.09
C LEU A 358 15.95 -27.37 10.23
N GLU A 359 16.44 -27.29 11.46
CA GLU A 359 15.71 -27.83 12.61
C GLU A 359 15.81 -26.87 13.79
N ASN A 360 14.67 -26.61 14.42
CA ASN A 360 14.59 -25.93 15.72
C ASN A 360 13.59 -26.67 16.63
N ASN A 361 13.19 -26.05 17.74
CA ASN A 361 12.26 -26.67 18.69
C ASN A 361 10.85 -26.92 18.11
N PHE A 362 10.47 -26.20 17.06
CA PHE A 362 9.11 -26.19 16.50
C PHE A 362 9.02 -26.97 15.19
N LEU A 363 10.01 -26.81 14.31
CA LEU A 363 9.97 -27.32 12.94
C LEU A 363 11.21 -28.16 12.64
N LEU A 364 11.02 -29.21 11.85
CA LEU A 364 12.07 -29.87 11.08
C LEU A 364 11.73 -29.67 9.59
N VAL A 365 12.59 -28.98 8.87
CA VAL A 365 12.43 -28.69 7.44
C VAL A 365 13.50 -29.43 6.67
N LYS A 366 13.08 -30.32 5.77
CA LYS A 366 13.98 -31.04 4.86
C LYS A 366 13.86 -30.48 3.45
N ILE A 367 14.98 -30.11 2.86
CA ILE A 367 15.04 -29.66 1.46
C ILE A 367 15.17 -30.88 0.56
N ASN A 368 14.21 -31.06 -0.34
CA ASN A 368 14.19 -32.15 -1.31
C ASN A 368 15.16 -31.89 -2.47
N LYS A 369 15.50 -32.93 -3.22
CA LYS A 369 16.41 -32.82 -4.39
C LYS A 369 15.90 -31.87 -5.48
N ASN A 370 14.58 -31.70 -5.59
CA ASN A 370 13.94 -30.80 -6.54
C ASN A 370 13.80 -29.35 -6.01
N GLY A 371 14.31 -29.05 -4.81
CA GLY A 371 14.22 -27.72 -4.19
C GLY A 371 12.95 -27.45 -3.38
N SER A 372 11.91 -28.30 -3.50
CA SER A 372 10.76 -28.23 -2.60
C SER A 372 11.14 -28.59 -1.16
N ILE A 373 10.31 -28.23 -0.18
CA ILE A 373 10.58 -28.48 1.23
C ILE A 373 9.48 -29.35 1.86
N ASN A 374 9.90 -30.30 2.70
CA ASN A 374 9.01 -30.99 3.61
C ASN A 374 9.13 -30.34 4.99
N ILE A 375 8.00 -29.97 5.58
CA ILE A 375 7.94 -29.30 6.88
C ILE A 375 7.24 -30.23 7.86
N PHE A 376 7.97 -30.69 8.86
CA PHE A 376 7.40 -31.41 9.99
C PHE A 376 7.19 -30.45 11.16
N ASP A 377 5.92 -30.23 11.49
CA ASP A 377 5.48 -29.51 12.68
C ASP A 377 5.56 -30.47 13.88
N LYS A 378 6.51 -30.20 14.78
CA LYS A 378 6.79 -31.05 15.94
C LYS A 378 5.73 -30.92 17.03
N GLU A 379 5.05 -29.78 17.11
CA GLU A 379 4.02 -29.53 18.13
C GLU A 379 2.73 -30.27 17.78
N ASN A 380 2.31 -30.18 16.51
CA ASN A 380 1.08 -30.80 16.04
C ASN A 380 1.30 -32.21 15.46
N ASN A 381 2.55 -32.67 15.40
CA ASN A 381 2.96 -33.95 14.82
C ASN A 381 2.38 -34.15 13.41
N HIS A 382 2.53 -33.13 12.56
CA HIS A 382 1.99 -33.11 11.21
C HIS A 382 3.09 -32.81 10.18
N GLU A 383 3.03 -33.48 9.04
CA GLU A 383 4.01 -33.31 7.96
C GLU A 383 3.34 -32.71 6.71
N TYR A 384 3.87 -31.58 6.26
CA TYR A 384 3.50 -30.93 5.00
C TYR A 384 4.58 -31.24 3.95
N LEU A 385 4.20 -31.95 2.89
CA LEU A 385 5.14 -32.42 1.87
C LEU A 385 5.19 -31.48 0.65
N ASN A 386 6.35 -31.39 0.00
CA ASN A 386 6.56 -30.70 -1.29
C ASN A 386 6.09 -29.23 -1.31
N GLN A 387 6.25 -28.51 -0.21
CA GLN A 387 5.94 -27.09 -0.11
C GLN A 387 6.98 -26.25 -0.88
N ASN A 388 6.70 -24.96 -1.10
CA ASN A 388 7.56 -24.04 -1.86
C ASN A 388 7.84 -24.53 -3.30
N TYR A 389 6.84 -25.16 -3.92
CA TYR A 389 6.85 -25.52 -5.33
C TYR A 389 6.50 -24.30 -6.18
N TYR A 390 7.24 -24.10 -7.28
CA TYR A 390 7.00 -23.01 -8.22
C TYR A 390 6.36 -23.57 -9.48
N GLU A 391 5.24 -22.97 -9.87
CA GLU A 391 4.53 -23.26 -11.11
C GLU A 391 4.60 -22.03 -12.03
N GLU A 392 4.82 -22.28 -13.32
CA GLU A 392 4.83 -21.26 -14.37
C GLU A 392 3.92 -21.73 -15.50
N ASN A 393 2.95 -20.89 -15.87
CA ASN A 393 2.00 -21.12 -16.95
C ASN A 393 2.00 -19.94 -17.92
N GLY A 394 1.49 -20.17 -19.13
CA GLY A 394 1.25 -19.08 -20.09
C GLY A 394 0.11 -18.17 -19.61
N GLU A 395 0.20 -16.89 -19.95
CA GLU A 395 -0.82 -15.89 -19.69
C GLU A 395 -1.11 -15.14 -20.99
N SER A 396 -2.36 -15.12 -21.41
CA SER A 396 -2.79 -14.48 -22.67
C SER A 396 -3.88 -13.40 -22.49
N GLY A 397 -4.32 -13.17 -21.26
CA GLY A 397 -5.34 -12.22 -20.90
C GLY A 397 -4.81 -10.78 -20.80
N ASN A 398 -5.30 -10.06 -19.79
CA ASN A 398 -5.03 -8.63 -19.64
C ASN A 398 -4.97 -8.21 -18.15
N PRO A 399 -4.70 -6.94 -17.82
CA PRO A 399 -4.56 -6.50 -16.42
C PRO A 399 -5.77 -6.74 -15.51
N TRP A 400 -6.93 -7.07 -16.07
CA TRP A 400 -8.18 -7.30 -15.34
C TRP A 400 -8.57 -8.77 -15.18
N ILE A 401 -8.15 -9.63 -16.11
CA ILE A 401 -8.62 -11.02 -16.26
C ILE A 401 -7.50 -11.92 -16.80
N HIS A 402 -7.31 -13.09 -16.19
CA HIS A 402 -6.42 -14.16 -16.67
C HIS A 402 -7.07 -14.98 -17.81
N GLU A 403 -6.29 -15.39 -18.82
CA GLU A 403 -6.74 -16.28 -19.92
C GLU A 403 -5.77 -17.42 -20.25
#